data_AF-A0A528FUW5-F1
#
_entry.id   AF-A0A528FUW5-F1
#
_cell.length_a   1.000
_cell.length_b   1.000
_cell.length_c   1.000
_cell.angle_alpha   90.00
_cell.angle_beta   90.00
_cell.angle_gamma   90.00
#
_symmetry.space_group_name_H-M   'P 1'
#
loop_
_entity.id
_entity.type
_entity.pdbx_description
1 polymer ?
#
loop_
_entity_poly.entity_id
_entity_poly.type
_entity_poly.pdbx_seq_one_letter_code
_entity_poly.pdbx_strand_id
1 'polypeptide(L)'
;MLNFAVGGYLPPDILAIIEDRVLAFKPKYIFYFEHSALVPRTLKRLGKAIQNGSAFRYDFVRDIVRESGIDPRADPEVLQRKLTPYGDRLLRAIYSRIVEAAKREGVGVFWIYLPRPDERTSTELEKRLAAEAGFNVLDLSGVYDGYDWRTLLVAPWDDHPNAAGHRLIADKLYEVLQQHRDLIPLNLVVAPQKEEQ
;
A
#
# COMPACT_ATOMS: atom_id res chain seq x y z
N MET A 1 -8.50 13.81 9.71
CA MET A 1 -7.92 12.62 9.07
C MET A 1 -9.07 11.66 8.80
N LEU A 2 -9.15 11.10 7.59
CA LEU A 2 -10.16 10.09 7.22
C LEU A 2 -9.42 8.78 6.91
N ASN A 3 -9.75 7.71 7.62
CA ASN A 3 -9.10 6.41 7.44
C ASN A 3 -9.98 5.50 6.58
N PHE A 4 -9.43 5.04 5.45
CA PHE A 4 -10.07 4.10 4.52
C PHE A 4 -9.35 2.75 4.45
N ALA A 5 -8.37 2.50 5.32
CA ALA A 5 -7.66 1.24 5.37
C ALA A 5 -8.60 0.12 5.85
N VAL A 6 -8.60 -1.00 5.12
CA VAL A 6 -9.38 -2.18 5.45
C VAL A 6 -8.46 -3.40 5.41
N GLY A 7 -8.52 -4.20 6.48
CA GLY A 7 -7.74 -5.42 6.61
C GLY A 7 -7.93 -6.33 5.40
N GLY A 8 -6.81 -6.79 4.82
CA GLY A 8 -6.80 -7.71 3.71
C GLY A 8 -7.02 -7.09 2.33
N TYR A 9 -7.23 -5.78 2.19
CA TYR A 9 -7.26 -5.12 0.87
C TYR A 9 -5.88 -5.17 0.19
N LEU A 10 -5.89 -5.29 -1.14
CA LEU A 10 -4.69 -5.34 -1.98
C LEU A 10 -4.71 -4.16 -2.98
N PRO A 11 -3.62 -3.89 -3.72
CA PRO A 11 -3.52 -2.70 -4.58
C PRO A 11 -4.71 -2.45 -5.54
N PRO A 12 -5.32 -3.46 -6.20
CA PRO A 12 -6.51 -3.23 -7.02
C PRO A 12 -7.74 -2.76 -6.22
N ASP A 13 -7.91 -3.27 -5.00
CA ASP A 13 -9.02 -2.90 -4.11
C ASP A 13 -8.82 -1.46 -3.60
N ILE A 14 -7.58 -1.11 -3.28
CA ILE A 14 -7.21 0.24 -2.83
C ILE A 14 -7.41 1.26 -3.97
N LEU A 15 -6.98 0.94 -5.19
CA LEU A 15 -7.25 1.78 -6.37
C LEU A 15 -8.76 2.01 -6.55
N ALA A 16 -9.58 0.96 -6.43
CA ALA A 16 -11.04 1.10 -6.53
C ALA A 16 -11.61 2.00 -5.43
N ILE A 17 -11.18 1.83 -4.16
CA ILE A 17 -11.60 2.70 -3.06
C ILE A 17 -11.19 4.16 -3.31
N ILE A 18 -9.99 4.40 -3.85
CA ILE A 18 -9.51 5.75 -4.13
C ILE A 18 -10.42 6.42 -5.16
N GLU A 19 -10.66 5.75 -6.29
CA GLU A 19 -11.51 6.27 -7.36
C GLU A 19 -12.98 6.44 -6.93
N ASP A 20 -13.55 5.44 -6.22
CA ASP A 20 -14.99 5.39 -5.95
C ASP A 20 -15.41 6.20 -4.73
N ARG A 21 -14.49 6.43 -3.77
CA ARG A 21 -14.83 6.99 -2.46
C ARG A 21 -13.90 8.08 -2.00
N VAL A 22 -12.59 7.82 -1.93
CA VAL A 22 -11.64 8.74 -1.27
C VAL A 22 -11.64 10.11 -1.95
N LEU A 23 -11.58 10.15 -3.29
CA LEU A 23 -11.52 11.41 -4.04
C LEU A 23 -12.79 12.25 -3.89
N ALA A 24 -13.96 11.64 -3.62
CA ALA A 24 -15.20 12.38 -3.37
C ALA A 24 -15.13 13.29 -2.12
N PHE A 25 -14.25 12.97 -1.16
CA PHE A 25 -14.00 13.79 0.03
C PHE A 25 -13.06 14.98 -0.25
N LYS A 26 -12.53 15.12 -1.47
CA LYS A 26 -11.60 16.17 -1.88
C LYS A 26 -10.42 16.34 -0.89
N PRO A 27 -9.71 15.26 -0.55
CA PRO A 27 -8.58 15.36 0.36
C PRO A 27 -7.46 16.20 -0.26
N LYS A 28 -6.67 16.88 0.57
CA LYS A 28 -5.45 17.54 0.07
C LYS A 28 -4.33 16.53 -0.21
N TYR A 29 -4.29 15.48 0.61
CA TYR A 29 -3.26 14.44 0.54
C TYR A 29 -3.86 13.05 0.75
N ILE A 30 -3.30 12.05 0.07
CA ILE A 30 -3.55 10.63 0.28
C ILE A 30 -2.26 9.99 0.77
N PHE A 31 -2.32 9.31 1.92
CA PHE A 31 -1.24 8.49 2.45
C PHE A 31 -1.58 7.02 2.19
N TYR A 32 -0.91 6.45 1.21
CA TYR A 32 -1.00 5.04 0.85
C TYR A 32 0.06 4.30 1.66
N PHE A 33 -0.35 3.47 2.62
CA PHE A 33 0.57 2.63 3.41
C PHE A 33 0.73 1.26 2.79
N GLU A 34 1.96 0.77 2.71
CA GLU A 34 2.26 -0.53 2.12
C GLU A 34 3.41 -1.25 2.82
N HIS A 35 3.43 -2.58 2.73
CA HIS A 35 4.51 -3.45 3.17
C HIS A 35 4.92 -4.41 2.04
N SER A 36 5.97 -5.21 2.22
CA SER A 36 6.50 -6.10 1.17
C SER A 36 5.57 -7.27 0.79
N ALA A 37 5.99 -7.96 -0.27
CA ALA A 37 5.46 -9.26 -0.70
C ALA A 37 3.99 -9.23 -1.16
N LEU A 38 3.56 -8.10 -1.72
CA LEU A 38 2.17 -7.92 -2.16
C LEU A 38 1.90 -8.43 -3.57
N VAL A 39 2.90 -8.47 -4.45
CA VAL A 39 2.71 -8.95 -5.82
C VAL A 39 2.14 -10.37 -5.85
N PRO A 40 2.71 -11.38 -5.15
CA PRO A 40 2.15 -12.73 -5.14
C PRO A 40 0.71 -12.79 -4.62
N ARG A 41 0.40 -12.05 -3.54
CA ARG A 41 -0.95 -11.97 -2.96
C ARG A 41 -1.93 -11.34 -3.94
N THR A 42 -1.51 -10.29 -4.63
CA THR A 42 -2.29 -9.56 -5.64
C THR A 42 -2.61 -10.44 -6.82
N LEU A 43 -1.63 -11.15 -7.37
CA LEU A 43 -1.83 -12.07 -8.48
C LEU A 43 -2.74 -13.24 -8.10
N LYS A 44 -2.61 -13.78 -6.88
CA LYS A 44 -3.50 -14.83 -6.38
C LYS A 44 -4.95 -14.36 -6.30
N ARG A 45 -5.18 -13.13 -5.82
CA ARG A 45 -6.52 -12.53 -5.78
C ARG A 45 -7.05 -12.23 -7.17
N LEU A 46 -6.19 -11.73 -8.06
CA LEU A 46 -6.54 -11.48 -9.45
C LEU A 46 -6.96 -12.77 -10.17
N GLY A 47 -6.24 -13.87 -9.97
CA GLY A 47 -6.60 -15.19 -10.48
C GLY A 47 -8.03 -15.57 -10.09
N LYS A 48 -8.37 -15.49 -8.79
CA LYS A 48 -9.74 -15.73 -8.31
C LYS A 48 -10.78 -14.81 -8.96
N ALA A 49 -10.46 -13.52 -9.10
CA ALA A 49 -11.35 -12.55 -9.74
C ALA A 49 -11.57 -12.87 -11.24
N ILE A 50 -10.56 -13.40 -11.93
CA ILE A 50 -10.68 -13.85 -13.33
C ILE A 50 -11.62 -15.05 -13.41
N GLN A 51 -11.44 -16.06 -12.55
CA GLN A 51 -12.29 -17.25 -12.50
C GLN A 51 -13.76 -16.89 -12.24
N ASN A 52 -13.99 -15.86 -11.41
CA ASN A 52 -15.33 -15.38 -11.06
C ASN A 52 -15.89 -14.35 -12.06
N GLY A 53 -15.16 -13.98 -13.11
CA GLY A 53 -15.59 -12.99 -14.11
C GLY A 53 -15.61 -11.53 -13.63
N SER A 54 -15.03 -11.23 -12.46
CA SER A 54 -15.08 -9.91 -11.81
C SER A 54 -13.81 -9.07 -11.97
N ALA A 55 -12.75 -9.62 -12.58
CA ALA A 55 -11.43 -8.96 -12.69
C ALA A 55 -11.40 -7.74 -13.63
N PHE A 56 -12.37 -7.62 -14.54
CA PHE A 56 -12.21 -6.82 -15.76
C PHE A 56 -12.65 -5.36 -15.62
N ARG A 57 -12.52 -4.74 -14.44
CA ARG A 57 -12.80 -3.30 -14.28
C ARG A 57 -11.84 -2.43 -15.11
N TYR A 58 -10.55 -2.74 -15.09
CA TYR A 58 -9.49 -1.92 -15.70
C TYR A 58 -8.93 -2.52 -16.99
N ASP A 59 -8.58 -1.67 -17.96
CA ASP A 59 -7.99 -2.09 -19.25
C ASP A 59 -6.70 -2.87 -19.08
N PHE A 60 -5.79 -2.42 -18.21
CA PHE A 60 -4.52 -3.12 -17.99
C PHE A 60 -4.72 -4.55 -17.48
N VAL A 61 -5.81 -4.84 -16.76
CA VAL A 61 -6.16 -6.22 -16.36
C VAL A 61 -6.64 -7.02 -17.56
N ARG A 62 -7.50 -6.43 -18.40
CA ARG A 62 -7.99 -7.06 -19.64
C ARG A 62 -6.82 -7.42 -20.56
N ASP A 63 -5.86 -6.51 -20.71
CA ASP A 63 -4.66 -6.72 -21.52
C ASP A 63 -3.78 -7.85 -20.99
N ILE A 64 -3.50 -7.87 -19.67
CA ILE A 64 -2.73 -8.95 -19.04
C ILE A 64 -3.41 -10.30 -19.24
N VAL A 65 -4.73 -10.38 -19.07
CA VAL A 65 -5.47 -11.64 -19.26
C VAL A 65 -5.42 -12.11 -20.71
N ARG A 66 -5.59 -11.19 -21.67
CA ARG A 66 -5.49 -11.48 -23.10
C ARG A 66 -4.09 -12.00 -23.47
N GLU A 67 -3.04 -11.30 -23.03
CA GLU A 67 -1.65 -11.63 -23.37
C GLU A 67 -1.15 -12.90 -22.67
N SER A 68 -1.60 -13.17 -21.45
CA SER A 68 -1.20 -14.35 -20.69
C SER A 68 -1.82 -15.66 -21.23
N GLY A 69 -2.83 -15.56 -22.11
CA GLY A 69 -3.54 -16.72 -22.65
C GLY A 69 -4.09 -17.62 -21.53
N ILE A 70 -4.53 -17.03 -20.43
CA ILE A 70 -5.09 -17.77 -19.28
C ILE A 70 -6.45 -18.31 -19.69
N ASP A 71 -6.66 -19.60 -19.43
CA ASP A 71 -7.99 -20.18 -19.38
C ASP A 71 -8.55 -19.93 -17.97
N PRO A 72 -9.66 -19.19 -17.83
CA PRO A 72 -10.30 -18.96 -16.52
C PRO A 72 -10.75 -20.24 -15.81
N ARG A 73 -10.81 -21.39 -16.51
CA ARG A 73 -11.15 -22.70 -15.91
C ARG A 73 -9.92 -23.49 -15.46
N ALA A 74 -8.71 -22.99 -15.71
CA ALA A 74 -7.50 -23.67 -15.28
C ALA A 74 -7.39 -23.73 -13.75
N ASP A 75 -6.54 -24.63 -13.27
CA ASP A 75 -6.23 -24.76 -11.85
C ASP A 75 -5.60 -23.45 -11.30
N PRO A 76 -5.93 -23.02 -10.06
CA PRO A 76 -5.39 -21.80 -9.46
C PRO A 76 -3.86 -21.67 -9.51
N GLU A 77 -3.11 -22.77 -9.40
CA GLU A 77 -1.65 -22.75 -9.49
C GLU A 77 -1.18 -22.45 -10.92
N VAL A 78 -1.89 -22.96 -11.93
CA VAL A 78 -1.64 -22.64 -13.33
C VAL A 78 -1.93 -21.16 -13.61
N LEU A 79 -3.04 -20.61 -13.08
CA LEU A 79 -3.32 -19.18 -13.18
C LEU A 79 -2.20 -18.36 -12.53
N GLN A 80 -1.82 -18.71 -11.31
CA GLN A 80 -0.75 -18.00 -10.59
C GLN A 80 0.54 -17.99 -11.41
N ARG A 81 0.98 -19.15 -11.92
CA ARG A 81 2.20 -19.27 -12.72
C ARG A 81 2.14 -18.44 -14.00
N LYS A 82 1.00 -18.40 -14.69
CA LYS A 82 0.81 -17.60 -15.91
C LYS A 82 0.76 -16.10 -15.61
N LEU A 83 0.27 -15.70 -14.43
CA LEU A 83 0.19 -14.30 -14.01
C LEU A 83 1.51 -13.76 -13.46
N THR A 84 2.37 -14.59 -12.85
CA THR A 84 3.65 -14.18 -12.24
C THR A 84 4.50 -13.26 -13.13
N PRO A 85 4.71 -13.53 -14.44
CA PRO A 85 5.51 -12.65 -15.30
C PRO A 85 4.94 -11.23 -15.47
N TYR A 86 3.67 -11.01 -15.14
CA TYR A 86 2.98 -9.73 -15.27
C TYR A 86 2.89 -8.94 -13.97
N GLY A 87 3.44 -9.46 -12.86
CA GLY A 87 3.34 -8.85 -11.52
C GLY A 87 3.78 -7.39 -11.48
N ASP A 88 4.98 -7.11 -11.97
CA ASP A 88 5.55 -5.76 -11.98
C ASP A 88 4.77 -4.81 -12.87
N ARG A 89 4.32 -5.29 -14.04
CA ARG A 89 3.49 -4.50 -14.97
C ARG A 89 2.13 -4.18 -14.35
N LEU A 90 1.52 -5.15 -13.66
CA LEU A 90 0.25 -4.97 -12.97
C LEU A 90 0.39 -3.91 -11.87
N LEU A 91 1.40 -4.04 -11.00
CA LEU A 91 1.61 -3.11 -9.90
C LEU A 91 1.92 -1.70 -10.41
N ARG A 92 2.80 -1.59 -11.43
CA ARG A 92 3.09 -0.32 -12.12
C ARG A 92 1.82 0.34 -12.65
N ALA A 93 0.98 -0.42 -13.36
CA ALA A 93 -0.26 0.13 -13.93
C ALA A 93 -1.23 0.62 -12.84
N ILE A 94 -1.34 -0.11 -11.73
CA ILE A 94 -2.16 0.28 -10.58
C ILE A 94 -1.64 1.58 -9.97
N TYR A 95 -0.34 1.65 -9.68
CA TYR A 95 0.29 2.84 -9.11
C TYR A 95 0.17 4.06 -10.03
N SER A 96 0.46 3.92 -11.32
CA SER A 96 0.27 5.00 -12.30
C SER A 96 -1.18 5.49 -12.30
N ARG A 97 -2.15 4.57 -12.26
CA ARG A 97 -3.56 4.95 -12.23
C ARG A 97 -3.96 5.73 -10.97
N ILE A 98 -3.43 5.34 -9.81
CA ILE A 98 -3.65 6.06 -8.54
C ILE A 98 -3.11 7.49 -8.66
N VAL A 99 -1.85 7.65 -9.10
CA VAL A 99 -1.22 8.96 -9.24
C VAL A 99 -1.96 9.83 -10.25
N GLU A 100 -2.34 9.27 -11.41
CA GLU A 100 -3.12 9.97 -12.43
C GLU A 100 -4.50 10.42 -11.94
N ALA A 101 -5.18 9.59 -11.13
CA ALA A 101 -6.46 9.94 -10.55
C ALA A 101 -6.31 11.07 -9.52
N ALA A 102 -5.33 10.96 -8.61
CA ALA A 102 -5.05 11.99 -7.61
C ALA A 102 -4.62 13.32 -8.26
N LYS A 103 -3.74 13.28 -9.27
CA LYS A 103 -3.25 14.46 -9.98
C LYS A 103 -4.36 15.23 -10.69
N ARG A 104 -5.33 14.52 -11.30
CA ARG A 104 -6.49 15.15 -11.95
C ARG A 104 -7.34 15.98 -10.98
N GLU A 105 -7.38 15.57 -9.72
CA GLU A 105 -8.10 16.24 -8.64
C GLU A 105 -7.22 17.23 -7.84
N GLY A 106 -5.96 17.43 -8.23
CA GLY A 106 -5.01 18.30 -7.51
C GLY A 106 -4.61 17.76 -6.13
N VAL A 107 -4.71 16.44 -5.92
CA VAL A 107 -4.41 15.77 -4.65
C VAL A 107 -2.97 15.26 -4.65
N GLY A 108 -2.21 15.57 -3.60
CA GLY A 108 -0.88 15.00 -3.41
C GLY A 108 -0.96 13.55 -2.91
N VAL A 109 -0.19 12.64 -3.49
CA VAL A 109 -0.21 11.22 -3.08
C VAL A 109 1.17 10.78 -2.60
N PHE A 110 1.17 10.10 -1.46
CA PHE A 110 2.37 9.58 -0.79
C PHE A 110 2.26 8.07 -0.70
N TRP A 111 3.31 7.38 -1.13
CA TRP A 111 3.49 5.96 -0.87
C TRP A 111 4.40 5.83 0.33
N ILE A 112 3.94 5.17 1.38
CA ILE A 112 4.62 5.10 2.67
C ILE A 112 4.92 3.65 2.96
N TYR A 113 6.20 3.29 2.96
CA TYR A 113 6.61 1.99 3.43
C TYR A 113 6.44 1.92 4.94
N LEU A 114 5.64 0.96 5.40
CA LEU A 114 5.45 0.63 6.80
C LEU A 114 5.70 -0.87 6.98
N PRO A 115 6.86 -1.28 7.54
CA PRO A 115 7.11 -2.69 7.80
C PRO A 115 6.15 -3.24 8.86
N ARG A 116 5.85 -4.55 8.77
CA ARG A 116 5.34 -5.34 9.90
C ARG A 116 6.48 -5.56 10.91
N PRO A 117 6.19 -5.72 12.22
CA PRO A 117 7.22 -5.98 13.22
C PRO A 117 8.11 -7.19 12.90
N ASP A 118 7.54 -8.23 12.30
CA ASP A 118 8.21 -9.48 11.93
C ASP A 118 8.82 -9.49 10.52
N GLU A 119 8.71 -8.38 9.78
CA GLU A 119 9.02 -8.34 8.35
C GLU A 119 10.51 -8.51 8.04
N ARG A 120 10.80 -9.35 7.04
CA ARG A 120 12.18 -9.65 6.60
C ARG A 120 12.37 -9.54 5.08
N THR A 121 11.31 -9.18 4.36
CA THR A 121 11.33 -9.14 2.91
C THR A 121 11.58 -7.71 2.44
N SER A 122 12.32 -7.58 1.34
CA SER A 122 12.65 -6.29 0.75
C SER A 122 11.41 -5.67 0.06
N THR A 123 11.30 -4.35 0.15
CA THR A 123 10.31 -3.52 -0.56
C THR A 123 10.92 -2.68 -1.69
N GLU A 124 12.15 -2.96 -2.10
CA GLU A 124 12.85 -2.09 -3.06
C GLU A 124 12.18 -2.07 -4.44
N LEU A 125 11.54 -3.17 -4.83
CA LEU A 125 10.73 -3.22 -6.05
C LEU A 125 9.51 -2.31 -5.94
N GLU A 126 8.70 -2.46 -4.88
CA GLU A 126 7.50 -1.67 -4.66
C GLU A 126 7.82 -0.17 -4.53
N LYS A 127 8.86 0.18 -3.76
CA LYS A 127 9.37 1.55 -3.63
C LYS A 127 9.74 2.15 -4.98
N ARG A 128 10.53 1.42 -5.78
CA ARG A 128 10.96 1.87 -7.11
C ARG A 128 9.76 2.08 -8.04
N LEU A 129 8.83 1.12 -8.08
CA LEU A 129 7.65 1.23 -8.94
C LEU A 129 6.74 2.39 -8.51
N ALA A 130 6.61 2.65 -7.21
CA ALA A 130 5.86 3.80 -6.69
C ALA A 130 6.52 5.13 -7.11
N ALA A 131 7.84 5.25 -6.95
CA ALA A 131 8.59 6.42 -7.40
C ALA A 131 8.46 6.64 -8.91
N GLU A 132 8.65 5.60 -9.72
CA GLU A 132 8.51 5.64 -11.18
C GLU A 132 7.09 6.05 -11.62
N ALA A 133 6.06 5.70 -10.84
CA ALA A 133 4.68 6.12 -11.09
C ALA A 133 4.37 7.57 -10.69
N GLY A 134 5.24 8.22 -9.90
CA GLY A 134 5.09 9.61 -9.47
C GLY A 134 4.53 9.79 -8.06
N PHE A 135 4.58 8.78 -7.20
CA PHE A 135 4.32 8.96 -5.77
C PHE A 135 5.45 9.74 -5.10
N ASN A 136 5.11 10.51 -4.06
CA ASN A 136 6.08 10.93 -3.07
C ASN A 136 6.37 9.73 -2.16
N VAL A 137 7.57 9.17 -2.20
CA VAL A 137 7.92 7.96 -1.43
C VAL A 137 8.47 8.35 -0.07
N LEU A 138 7.84 7.85 1.01
CA LEU A 138 8.29 7.97 2.39
C LEU A 138 8.62 6.58 2.95
N ASP A 139 9.62 6.51 3.82
CA ASP A 139 10.18 5.26 4.30
C ASP A 139 10.20 5.21 5.83
N LEU A 140 9.45 4.27 6.42
CA LEU A 140 9.43 4.02 7.86
C LEU A 140 10.30 2.80 8.26
N SER A 141 11.29 2.44 7.45
CA SER A 141 12.29 1.43 7.82
C SER A 141 12.92 1.77 9.18
N GLY A 142 13.22 0.72 9.94
CA GLY A 142 13.81 0.85 11.27
C GLY A 142 12.85 1.36 12.36
N VAL A 143 11.54 1.49 12.08
CA VAL A 143 10.54 1.91 13.09
C VAL A 143 10.52 1.03 14.34
N TYR A 144 10.96 -0.22 14.26
CA TYR A 144 11.04 -1.16 15.38
C TYR A 144 12.47 -1.47 15.83
N ASP A 145 13.47 -0.74 15.33
CA ASP A 145 14.87 -0.99 15.70
C ASP A 145 15.08 -0.81 17.21
N GLY A 146 15.79 -1.75 17.82
CA GLY A 146 16.03 -1.77 19.27
C GLY A 146 14.92 -2.44 20.10
N TYR A 147 13.83 -2.92 19.49
CA TYR A 147 12.76 -3.65 20.17
C TYR A 147 12.74 -5.14 19.78
N ASP A 148 12.34 -6.02 20.71
CA ASP A 148 11.96 -7.39 20.34
C ASP A 148 10.58 -7.35 19.70
N TRP A 149 10.52 -7.60 18.38
CA TRP A 149 9.28 -7.56 17.59
C TRP A 149 8.14 -8.40 18.17
N ARG A 150 8.46 -9.48 18.91
CA ARG A 150 7.44 -10.34 19.53
C ARG A 150 6.62 -9.60 20.59
N THR A 151 7.22 -8.63 21.25
CA THR A 151 6.55 -7.78 22.26
C THR A 151 5.67 -6.71 21.63
N LEU A 152 5.79 -6.50 20.32
CA LEU A 152 5.06 -5.49 19.56
C LEU A 152 3.84 -6.04 18.84
N LEU A 153 3.56 -7.34 18.91
CA LEU A 153 2.38 -7.96 18.29
C LEU A 153 1.20 -8.02 19.25
N VAL A 154 -0.03 -8.06 18.71
CA VAL A 154 -1.25 -8.30 19.49
C VAL A 154 -1.23 -9.69 20.11
N ALA A 155 -0.79 -10.69 19.34
CA ALA A 155 -0.62 -12.08 19.77
C ALA A 155 0.41 -12.80 18.88
N PRO A 156 0.99 -13.94 19.30
CA PRO A 156 1.98 -14.66 18.49
C PRO A 156 1.51 -15.14 17.12
N TRP A 157 0.19 -15.30 16.93
CA TRP A 157 -0.45 -15.71 15.66
C TRP A 157 -1.02 -14.52 14.86
N ASP A 158 -0.85 -13.31 15.38
CA ASP A 158 -1.39 -12.08 14.81
C ASP A 158 -0.23 -11.16 14.46
N ASP A 159 -0.01 -10.94 13.16
CA ASP A 159 1.08 -10.12 12.63
C ASP A 159 0.80 -8.62 12.74
N HIS A 160 -0.35 -8.21 13.31
CA HIS A 160 -0.67 -6.82 13.56
C HIS A 160 0.05 -6.28 14.80
N PRO A 161 0.56 -5.03 14.73
CA PRO A 161 1.17 -4.39 15.89
C PRO A 161 0.13 -4.13 16.99
N ASN A 162 0.55 -4.26 18.25
CA ASN A 162 -0.22 -3.83 19.41
C ASN A 162 -0.13 -2.31 19.62
N ALA A 163 -0.68 -1.82 20.73
CA ALA A 163 -0.69 -0.38 21.03
C ALA A 163 0.72 0.23 21.10
N ALA A 164 1.72 -0.49 21.65
CA ALA A 164 3.10 -0.01 21.68
C ALA A 164 3.71 0.04 20.27
N GLY A 165 3.49 -0.99 19.45
CA GLY A 165 3.90 -0.99 18.04
C GLY A 165 3.27 0.17 17.26
N HIS A 166 1.97 0.41 17.42
CA HIS A 166 1.28 1.55 16.81
C HIS A 166 1.81 2.90 17.29
N ARG A 167 2.25 3.00 18.55
CA ARG A 167 2.87 4.23 19.06
C ARG A 167 4.19 4.53 18.35
N LEU A 168 5.05 3.52 18.20
CA LEU A 168 6.32 3.66 17.45
C LEU A 168 6.07 4.09 16.01
N ILE A 169 5.07 3.51 15.35
CA ILE A 169 4.66 3.91 13.99
C ILE A 169 4.25 5.38 13.94
N ALA A 170 3.42 5.82 14.89
CA ALA A 170 2.95 7.20 14.93
C ALA A 170 4.11 8.20 15.14
N ASP A 171 5.02 7.89 16.07
CA ASP A 171 6.18 8.73 16.38
C ASP A 171 7.13 8.79 15.17
N LYS A 172 7.44 7.65 14.54
CA LYS A 172 8.30 7.59 13.35
C LYS A 172 7.68 8.29 12.15
N LEU A 173 6.38 8.10 11.91
CA LEU A 173 5.67 8.79 10.84
C LEU A 173 5.71 10.30 11.06
N TYR A 174 5.50 10.76 12.30
CA TYR A 174 5.59 12.18 12.63
C TYR A 174 6.99 12.72 12.33
N GLU A 175 8.07 12.06 12.75
CA GLU A 175 9.44 12.45 12.41
C GLU A 175 9.67 12.57 10.90
N VAL A 176 9.25 11.56 10.12
CA VAL A 176 9.42 11.57 8.66
C VAL A 176 8.62 12.70 8.02
N LEU A 177 7.37 12.91 8.43
CA LEU A 177 6.56 14.03 7.92
C LEU A 177 7.19 15.39 8.25
N GLN A 178 7.85 15.52 9.40
CA GLN A 178 8.55 16.73 9.81
C GLN A 178 9.79 17.01 8.96
N GLN A 179 10.52 15.96 8.56
CA GLN A 179 11.66 16.04 7.65
C GLN A 179 11.24 16.43 6.21
N HIS A 180 9.99 16.14 5.83
CA HIS A 180 9.43 16.40 4.51
C HIS A 180 8.36 17.51 4.50
N ARG A 181 8.50 18.52 5.38
CA ARG A 181 7.58 19.66 5.49
C ARG A 181 7.47 20.50 4.21
N ASP A 182 8.48 20.44 3.35
CA ASP A 182 8.48 21.03 2.02
C ASP A 182 7.46 20.36 1.09
N LEU A 183 7.29 19.04 1.21
CA LEU A 183 6.34 18.25 0.41
C LEU A 183 4.92 18.29 0.99
N ILE A 184 4.81 18.42 2.31
CA ILE A 184 3.55 18.49 3.03
C ILE A 184 3.60 19.67 3.99
N PRO A 185 3.13 20.87 3.60
CA PRO A 185 2.92 21.98 4.53
C PRO A 185 1.85 21.60 5.55
N LEU A 186 2.29 20.86 6.55
CA LEU A 186 1.56 20.44 7.73
C LEU A 186 1.69 21.56 8.77
N ASN A 187 0.66 22.38 8.89
CA ASN A 187 0.47 23.21 10.08
C ASN A 187 -0.02 22.32 11.24
N LEU A 188 0.78 21.32 11.60
CA LEU A 188 0.54 20.50 12.78
C LEU A 188 0.96 21.32 14.00
N VAL A 189 -0.02 21.90 14.69
CA VAL A 189 0.18 22.44 16.03
C VAL A 189 0.54 21.25 16.91
N VAL A 190 1.79 21.21 17.36
CA VAL A 190 2.26 20.19 18.30
C VAL A 190 1.53 20.45 19.62
N ALA A 191 0.70 19.51 20.07
CA ALA A 191 0.21 19.55 21.43
C ALA A 191 1.44 19.49 22.36
N PRO A 192 1.57 20.40 23.34
CA PRO A 192 2.74 20.41 24.21
C PRO A 192 2.93 19.03 24.83
N GLN A 193 4.16 18.53 24.81
CA GLN A 193 4.51 17.32 25.54
C GLN A 193 4.14 17.57 27.00
N LYS A 194 3.29 16.72 27.57
CA LYS A 194 3.09 16.74 29.02
C LYS A 194 4.43 16.38 29.64
N GLU A 195 5.08 17.35 30.26
CA GLU A 195 6.20 17.11 31.16
C GLU A 195 5.70 16.11 32.22
N GLU A 196 6.31 14.93 32.25
CA GLU A 196 6.14 14.02 33.37
C GLU A 196 6.73 14.72 34.61
N GLN A 197 5.84 15.07 35.55
CA GLN A 197 6.20 15.55 36.89
C GLN A 197 6.47 14.36 37.82
#